data_AF-A0A183GX76-F1
#
_entry.id   AF-A0A183GX76-F1
#
_cell.length_a   1.000
_cell.length_b   1.000
_cell.length_c   1.000
_cell.angle_alpha   90.00
_cell.angle_beta   90.00
_cell.angle_gamma   90.00
#
_symmetry.space_group_name_H-M   'P 1'
#
loop_
_entity.id
_entity.type
_entity.pdbx_description
1 polymer ?
#
loop_
_entity_poly.entity_id
_entity_poly.type
_entity_poly.pdbx_seq_one_letter_code
_entity_poly.pdbx_strand_id
1 'polypeptide(L)'
;MTSSLSTRQGILTRAGNRLSSILKDQSELLDLHLDASTEGAEQTERIKDLRIRIRKAKTAIGIEVTKLEDALDKYSSAVDRLDLEETPSISEILQRTEAHIDTAQGLLDNAHTALTTLSKLQDELEESVVGSSTSPTEVADMKLAP
;
A
#
# COMPACT_ATOMS: atom_id res chain seq x y z
N MET A 1 -13.92 33.81 0.30
CA MET A 1 -14.23 32.48 0.88
C MET A 1 -13.57 31.30 0.15
N THR A 2 -12.86 31.52 -0.96
CA THR A 2 -12.18 30.47 -1.77
C THR A 2 -10.92 29.86 -1.15
N SER A 3 -10.34 30.47 -0.11
CA SER A 3 -9.08 30.01 0.49
C SER A 3 -9.20 28.62 1.13
N SER A 4 -10.34 28.28 1.74
CA SER A 4 -10.51 26.96 2.38
C SER A 4 -10.56 25.82 1.36
N LEU A 5 -11.27 26.02 0.24
CA LEU A 5 -11.40 24.99 -0.79
C LEU A 5 -10.06 24.75 -1.51
N SER A 6 -9.36 25.81 -1.92
CA SER A 6 -8.03 25.67 -2.54
C SER A 6 -7.00 25.05 -1.59
N THR A 7 -7.05 25.36 -0.29
CA THR A 7 -6.17 24.70 0.69
C THR A 7 -6.48 23.21 0.80
N ARG A 8 -7.76 22.82 0.87
CA ARG A 8 -8.17 21.40 0.95
C ARG A 8 -7.82 20.64 -0.33
N GLN A 9 -8.05 21.23 -1.49
CA GLN A 9 -7.61 20.68 -2.77
C GLN A 9 -6.10 20.44 -2.78
N GLY A 10 -5.31 21.42 -2.34
CA GLY A 10 -3.86 21.26 -2.28
C GLY A 10 -3.40 20.15 -1.32
N ILE A 11 -4.12 19.92 -0.22
CA ILE A 11 -3.85 18.80 0.70
C ILE A 11 -4.19 17.47 0.01
N LEU A 12 -5.35 17.36 -0.62
CA LEU A 12 -5.80 16.18 -1.36
C LEU A 12 -4.79 15.78 -2.45
N THR A 13 -4.37 16.74 -3.27
CA THR A 13 -3.37 16.50 -4.33
C THR A 13 -2.04 16.02 -3.75
N ARG A 14 -1.57 16.59 -2.64
CA ARG A 14 -0.31 16.15 -2.02
C ARG A 14 -0.42 14.74 -1.44
N ALA A 15 -1.53 14.41 -0.78
CA ALA A 15 -1.76 13.07 -0.26
C ALA A 15 -1.81 12.04 -1.39
N GLY A 16 -2.55 12.34 -2.47
CA GLY A 16 -2.63 11.48 -3.66
C GLY A 16 -1.27 11.25 -4.32
N ASN A 17 -0.47 12.31 -4.52
CA ASN A 17 0.86 12.18 -5.10
C ASN A 17 1.81 11.33 -4.23
N ARG A 18 1.73 11.47 -2.90
CA ARG A 18 2.54 10.66 -1.98
C ARG A 18 2.14 9.19 -2.04
N LEU A 19 0.84 8.91 -2.02
CA LEU A 19 0.33 7.55 -2.15
C LEU A 19 0.75 6.92 -3.49
N SER A 20 0.62 7.66 -4.59
CA SER A 20 1.06 7.20 -5.92
C SER A 20 2.57 6.89 -5.97
N SER A 21 3.41 7.75 -5.38
CA SER A 21 4.85 7.50 -5.30
C SER A 21 5.17 6.23 -4.50
N ILE A 22 4.53 6.05 -3.34
CA ILE A 22 4.74 4.86 -2.51
C ILE A 22 4.32 3.61 -3.28
N LEU A 23 3.17 3.63 -3.96
CA LEU A 23 2.69 2.50 -4.75
C LEU A 23 3.67 2.10 -5.86
N LYS A 24 4.23 3.09 -6.56
CA LYS A 24 5.23 2.86 -7.61
C LYS A 24 6.53 2.30 -7.04
N ASP A 25 7.05 2.89 -5.95
CA ASP A 25 8.27 2.42 -5.30
C ASP A 25 8.10 0.97 -4.82
N GLN A 26 6.89 0.59 -4.37
CA GLN A 26 6.62 -0.79 -3.97
C GLN A 26 6.55 -1.76 -5.16
N SER A 27 5.97 -1.39 -6.29
CA SER A 27 5.91 -2.31 -7.45
C SER A 27 7.30 -2.60 -7.99
N GLU A 28 8.14 -1.57 -8.13
CA GLU A 28 9.53 -1.72 -8.60
C GLU A 28 10.37 -2.60 -7.65
N LEU A 29 10.16 -2.47 -6.34
CA LEU A 29 10.85 -3.27 -5.34
C LEU A 29 10.42 -4.74 -5.33
N LEU A 30 9.15 -5.04 -5.62
CA LEU A 30 8.64 -6.41 -5.70
C LEU A 30 9.14 -7.10 -6.97
N ASP A 31 9.11 -6.41 -8.11
CA ASP A 31 9.59 -6.95 -9.40
C ASP A 31 11.07 -7.34 -9.32
N LEU A 32 11.92 -6.48 -8.75
CA LEU A 32 13.35 -6.74 -8.57
C LEU A 32 13.66 -7.95 -7.66
N HIS A 33 12.75 -8.33 -6.77
CA HIS A 33 13.01 -9.40 -5.79
C HIS A 33 12.54 -10.77 -6.25
N LEU A 34 11.56 -10.83 -7.16
CA LEU A 34 11.04 -12.09 -7.73
C LEU A 34 12.01 -12.71 -8.75
N ASP A 35 12.87 -11.90 -9.39
CA ASP A 35 13.79 -12.34 -10.45
C ASP A 35 15.11 -12.96 -9.94
N ALA A 36 15.44 -12.81 -8.65
CA ALA A 36 16.75 -13.20 -8.13
C ALA A 36 16.75 -14.64 -7.56
N SER A 37 16.90 -15.64 -8.45
CA SER A 37 17.09 -17.05 -8.09
C SER A 37 18.43 -17.27 -7.35
N THR A 38 18.39 -17.39 -6.03
CA THR A 38 19.54 -17.84 -5.23
C THR A 38 19.10 -18.82 -4.17
N GLU A 39 19.86 -19.90 -4.03
CA GLU A 39 19.61 -20.99 -3.08
C GLU A 39 20.46 -20.80 -1.80
N GLY A 40 20.00 -21.38 -0.68
CA GLY A 40 20.79 -21.49 0.55
C GLY A 40 20.62 -20.35 1.56
N ALA A 41 21.64 -20.08 2.37
CA ALA A 41 21.56 -19.12 3.50
C ALA A 41 21.18 -17.69 3.06
N GLU A 42 21.58 -17.30 1.84
CA GLU A 42 21.20 -16.02 1.24
C GLU A 42 19.69 -15.92 0.98
N GLN A 43 19.03 -17.05 0.69
CA GLN A 43 17.59 -17.09 0.47
C GLN A 43 16.82 -16.83 1.78
N THR A 44 17.28 -17.39 2.90
CA THR A 44 16.66 -17.14 4.21
C THR A 44 16.81 -15.69 4.69
N GLU A 45 17.95 -15.05 4.44
CA GLU A 45 18.10 -13.61 4.74
C GLU A 45 17.22 -12.75 3.83
N ARG A 46 17.16 -13.06 2.53
CA ARG A 46 16.28 -12.36 1.58
C ARG A 46 14.81 -12.47 1.95
N ILE A 47 14.32 -13.65 2.35
CA ILE A 47 12.95 -13.84 2.82
C ILE A 47 12.67 -12.98 4.06
N LYS A 48 13.61 -12.91 5.01
CA LYS A 48 13.47 -12.04 6.19
C LYS A 48 13.41 -10.55 5.80
N ASP A 49 14.30 -10.12 4.91
CA ASP A 49 14.32 -8.75 4.39
C ASP A 49 13.03 -8.41 3.66
N LEU A 50 12.53 -9.32 2.82
CA LEU A 50 11.28 -9.16 2.09
C LEU A 50 10.10 -9.02 3.05
N ARG A 51 10.02 -9.83 4.12
CA ARG A 51 9.00 -9.71 5.17
C ARG A 51 9.04 -8.34 5.86
N ILE A 52 10.24 -7.85 6.19
CA ILE A 52 10.40 -6.52 6.82
C ILE A 52 9.92 -5.43 5.85
N ARG A 53 10.28 -5.54 4.58
CA ARG A 53 9.90 -4.58 3.53
C ARG A 53 8.39 -4.58 3.31
N ILE A 54 7.76 -5.74 3.16
CA ILE A 54 6.30 -5.89 3.02
C ILE A 54 5.58 -5.24 4.21
N ARG A 55 6.05 -5.46 5.45
CA ARG A 55 5.45 -4.82 6.63
C ARG A 55 5.59 -3.29 6.59
N LYS A 56 6.78 -2.77 6.24
CA LYS A 56 7.01 -1.33 6.10
C LYS A 56 6.12 -0.72 5.02
N ALA A 57 5.98 -1.41 3.89
CA ALA A 57 5.14 -1.03 2.76
C ALA A 57 3.67 -0.95 3.17
N LYS A 58 3.14 -1.99 3.81
CA LYS A 58 1.76 -2.03 4.32
C LYS A 58 1.49 -0.87 5.27
N THR A 59 2.39 -0.61 6.21
CA THR A 59 2.26 0.51 7.15
C THR A 59 2.29 1.86 6.43
N ALA A 60 3.21 2.07 5.49
CA ALA A 60 3.32 3.33 4.75
C ALA A 60 2.09 3.60 3.88
N ILE A 61 1.62 2.58 3.13
CA ILE A 61 0.40 2.67 2.32
C ILE A 61 -0.81 2.93 3.21
N GLY A 62 -0.97 2.19 4.32
CA GLY A 62 -2.10 2.36 5.24
C GLY A 62 -2.18 3.77 5.83
N ILE A 63 -1.04 4.34 6.24
CA ILE A 63 -0.98 5.72 6.77
C ILE A 63 -1.42 6.74 5.70
N GLU A 64 -0.94 6.61 4.47
CA GLU A 64 -1.29 7.58 3.42
C GLU A 64 -2.71 7.37 2.86
N VAL A 65 -3.24 6.14 2.87
CA VAL A 65 -4.67 5.85 2.61
C VAL A 65 -5.54 6.63 3.60
N THR A 66 -5.31 6.47 4.90
CA THR A 66 -6.11 7.19 5.92
C THR A 66 -6.00 8.71 5.77
N LYS A 67 -4.83 9.23 5.39
CA LYS A 67 -4.66 10.68 5.14
C LYS A 67 -5.40 11.13 3.88
N LEU A 68 -5.42 10.32 2.83
CA LEU A 68 -6.12 10.63 1.59
C LEU A 68 -7.63 10.60 1.80
N GLU A 69 -8.16 9.61 2.51
CA GLU A 69 -9.57 9.52 2.91
C GLU A 69 -10.00 10.75 3.72
N ASP A 70 -9.27 11.09 4.78
CA ASP A 70 -9.56 12.27 5.61
C ASP A 70 -9.49 13.58 4.80
N ALA A 71 -8.54 13.69 3.86
CA ALA A 71 -8.44 14.84 2.97
C ALA A 71 -9.62 14.91 1.98
N LEU A 72 -10.07 13.76 1.48
CA LEU A 72 -11.19 13.63 0.55
C LEU A 72 -12.51 14.00 1.23
N ASP A 73 -12.76 13.47 2.43
CA ASP A 73 -13.94 13.80 3.23
C ASP A 73 -14.01 15.30 3.55
N LYS A 74 -12.87 15.88 3.94
CA LYS A 74 -12.78 17.33 4.19
C LYS A 74 -12.99 18.13 2.92
N TYR A 75 -12.46 17.69 1.78
CA TYR A 75 -12.63 18.38 0.50
C TYR A 75 -14.09 18.34 0.04
N SER A 76 -14.70 17.15 0.06
CA SER A 76 -16.12 16.94 -0.27
C SER A 76 -17.03 17.79 0.62
N SER A 77 -16.84 17.72 1.94
CA SER A 77 -17.58 18.54 2.91
C SER A 77 -17.41 20.05 2.72
N ALA A 78 -16.30 20.50 2.10
CA ALA A 78 -16.11 21.92 1.79
C ALA A 78 -16.92 22.33 0.56
N VAL A 79 -17.05 21.42 -0.41
CA VAL A 79 -17.81 21.62 -1.64
C VAL A 79 -19.30 21.64 -1.33
N ASP A 80 -19.79 20.73 -0.48
CA ASP A 80 -21.19 20.68 -0.05
C ASP A 80 -21.66 21.96 0.66
N ARG A 81 -20.71 22.72 1.22
CA ARG A 81 -20.96 23.99 1.92
C ARG A 81 -20.81 25.21 1.02
N LEU A 82 -20.50 25.03 -0.27
CA LEU A 82 -20.46 26.15 -1.21
C LEU A 82 -21.88 26.64 -1.43
N ASP A 83 -22.08 27.93 -1.20
CA ASP A 83 -23.35 28.57 -1.51
C ASP A 83 -23.50 28.71 -3.03
N LEU A 84 -24.56 28.11 -3.55
CA LEU A 84 -24.89 28.07 -4.98
C LEU A 84 -25.24 29.45 -5.53
N GLU A 85 -25.73 30.37 -4.69
CA GLU A 85 -26.15 31.71 -5.11
C GLU A 85 -25.00 32.73 -5.09
N GLU A 86 -24.01 32.56 -4.20
CA GLU A 86 -22.90 33.51 -4.05
C GLU A 86 -21.64 33.17 -4.86
N THR A 87 -21.59 31.97 -5.46
CA THR A 87 -20.38 31.47 -6.14
C THR A 87 -20.52 31.56 -7.66
N PRO A 88 -20.03 32.62 -8.33
CA PRO A 88 -19.89 32.60 -9.78
C PRO A 88 -18.97 31.44 -10.19
N SER A 89 -19.32 30.75 -11.28
CA SER A 89 -18.64 29.55 -11.78
C SER A 89 -18.79 28.28 -10.92
N ILE A 90 -19.83 28.15 -10.10
CA ILE A 90 -20.06 26.93 -9.30
C ILE A 90 -20.09 25.65 -10.14
N SER A 91 -20.65 25.69 -11.36
CA SER A 91 -20.66 24.53 -12.26
C SER A 91 -19.26 24.05 -12.63
N GLU A 92 -18.31 24.98 -12.88
CA GLU A 92 -16.92 24.64 -13.20
C GLU A 92 -16.19 24.11 -11.97
N ILE A 93 -16.50 24.65 -10.79
CA ILE A 93 -15.93 24.19 -9.51
C ILE A 93 -16.40 22.76 -9.22
N LEU A 94 -17.69 22.48 -9.37
CA LEU A 94 -18.26 21.15 -9.16
C LEU A 94 -17.66 20.12 -10.12
N GLN A 95 -17.53 20.46 -11.41
CA GLN A 95 -16.92 19.56 -12.40
C GLN A 95 -15.44 19.25 -12.07
N ARG A 96 -14.67 20.26 -11.65
CA ARG A 96 -13.27 20.04 -11.21
C ARG A 96 -13.20 19.23 -9.92
N THR A 97 -14.14 19.46 -9.00
CA THR A 97 -14.24 18.69 -7.76
C THR A 97 -14.50 17.22 -8.07
N GLU A 98 -15.46 16.91 -8.93
CA GLU A 98 -15.79 15.54 -9.33
C GLU A 98 -14.56 14.83 -9.88
N ALA A 99 -13.84 15.46 -10.81
CA ALA A 99 -12.59 14.89 -11.35
C ALA A 99 -11.51 14.64 -10.27
N HIS A 100 -11.39 15.53 -9.28
CA HIS A 100 -10.45 15.31 -8.16
C HIS A 100 -10.89 14.18 -7.23
N ILE A 101 -12.20 14.05 -6.99
CA ILE A 101 -12.78 12.96 -6.18
C ILE A 101 -12.55 11.63 -6.89
N ASP A 102 -12.87 11.54 -8.18
CA ASP A 102 -12.68 10.33 -8.99
C ASP A 102 -11.21 9.89 -9.00
N THR A 103 -10.29 10.86 -9.16
CA THR A 103 -8.84 10.58 -9.13
C THR A 103 -8.41 10.06 -7.75
N ALA A 104 -8.91 10.65 -6.67
CA ALA A 104 -8.59 10.22 -5.31
C ALA A 104 -9.15 8.83 -5.00
N GLN A 105 -10.38 8.55 -5.41
CA GLN A 105 -11.01 7.24 -5.27
C GLN A 105 -10.25 6.16 -6.05
N GLY A 106 -9.87 6.43 -7.31
CA GLY A 106 -9.05 5.50 -8.08
C GLY A 106 -7.69 5.22 -7.44
N LEU A 107 -7.08 6.20 -6.76
CA LEU A 107 -5.85 5.98 -5.98
C LEU A 107 -6.09 5.12 -4.73
N LEU A 108 -7.23 5.28 -4.05
CA LEU A 108 -7.62 4.46 -2.91
C LEU A 108 -7.85 3.00 -3.33
N ASP A 109 -8.56 2.78 -4.44
CA ASP A 109 -8.80 1.44 -5.00
C ASP A 109 -7.48 0.71 -5.32
N ASN A 110 -6.54 1.43 -5.95
CA ASN A 110 -5.21 0.93 -6.23
C ASN A 110 -4.44 0.60 -4.94
N ALA A 111 -4.55 1.44 -3.91
CA ALA A 111 -3.91 1.22 -2.63
C ALA A 111 -4.48 0.02 -1.86
N HIS A 112 -5.79 -0.16 -1.86
CA HIS A 112 -6.44 -1.35 -1.28
C HIS A 112 -6.07 -2.63 -2.03
N THR A 113 -5.97 -2.56 -3.35
CA THR A 113 -5.47 -3.66 -4.18
C THR A 113 -4.03 -4.00 -3.80
N ALA A 114 -3.14 -3.01 -3.68
CA ALA A 114 -1.76 -3.22 -3.26
C ALA A 114 -1.64 -3.80 -1.85
N LEU A 115 -2.43 -3.32 -0.88
CA LEU A 115 -2.49 -3.87 0.49
C LEU A 115 -2.95 -5.33 0.50
N THR A 116 -3.90 -5.68 -0.36
CA THR A 116 -4.38 -7.06 -0.52
C THR A 116 -3.27 -7.94 -1.07
N THR A 117 -2.59 -7.50 -2.14
CA THR A 117 -1.46 -8.23 -2.74
C THR A 117 -0.32 -8.41 -1.76
N LEU A 118 0.08 -7.36 -1.04
CA LEU A 118 1.11 -7.43 -0.02
C LEU A 118 0.74 -8.36 1.14
N SER A 119 -0.54 -8.48 1.48
CA SER A 119 -1.00 -9.42 2.50
C SER A 119 -0.91 -10.86 2.01
N LYS A 120 -1.35 -11.15 0.78
CA LYS A 120 -1.19 -12.48 0.17
C LYS A 120 0.28 -12.91 0.10
N LEU A 121 1.16 -12.02 -0.35
CA LEU A 121 2.61 -12.27 -0.39
C LEU A 121 3.18 -12.52 1.02
N GLN A 122 2.68 -11.81 2.03
CA GLN A 122 3.08 -12.07 3.42
C GLN A 122 2.67 -13.48 3.86
N ASP A 123 1.43 -13.88 3.58
CA ASP A 123 0.89 -15.19 3.96
C ASP A 123 1.65 -16.33 3.25
N GLU A 124 1.91 -16.20 1.95
CA GLU A 124 2.71 -17.15 1.17
C GLU A 124 4.15 -17.30 1.72
N LEU A 125 4.77 -16.19 2.10
CA LEU A 125 6.09 -16.21 2.74
C LEU A 125 6.05 -16.86 4.12
N GLU A 126 4.93 -16.77 4.86
CA GLU A 126 4.76 -17.40 6.17
C GLU A 126 4.52 -18.91 6.03
N GLU A 127 3.72 -19.36 5.06
CA GLU A 127 3.48 -20.79 4.78
C GLU A 127 4.74 -21.53 4.29
N SER A 128 5.57 -20.90 3.45
CA SER A 128 6.81 -21.53 2.94
C SER A 128 7.81 -21.90 4.04
N VAL A 129 7.79 -21.21 5.19
CA VAL A 129 8.68 -21.49 6.33
C VAL A 129 8.16 -22.65 7.20
N VAL A 130 6.84 -22.85 7.27
CA VAL A 130 6.25 -23.95 8.05
C VAL A 130 6.44 -25.29 7.32
N GLY A 131 6.36 -25.29 5.98
CA GLY A 131 6.59 -26.50 5.16
C GLY A 131 8.03 -27.03 5.19
N SER A 132 9.03 -26.20 5.51
CA SER A 132 10.45 -26.59 5.52
C SER A 132 10.95 -27.14 6.87
N SER A 133 10.09 -27.21 7.90
CA SER A 133 10.50 -27.56 9.28
C SER A 133 10.15 -29.00 9.71
N THR A 134 9.95 -29.95 8.78
CA THR A 134 9.75 -31.38 9.12
C THR A 134 10.74 -32.30 8.43
N SER A 135 11.93 -32.44 9.01
CA SER A 135 12.63 -33.74 9.02
C SER A 135 13.26 -33.93 10.40
N PRO A 136 12.66 -34.75 11.28
CA PRO A 136 13.32 -35.17 12.50
C PRO A 136 14.47 -36.09 12.11
N THR A 137 15.68 -35.64 12.43
CA THR A 137 16.88 -36.44 12.60
C THR A 137 16.57 -37.57 13.59
N GLU A 138 16.36 -38.79 13.12
CA GLU A 138 16.39 -40.00 13.96
C GLU A 138 17.65 -40.80 13.61
N VAL A 139 18.72 -40.48 14.34
CA VAL A 139 19.92 -41.31 14.41
C VAL A 139 19.79 -42.13 15.68
N ALA A 140 19.66 -43.46 15.57
CA ALA A 140 19.96 -44.36 16.68
C ALA A 140 20.28 -45.80 16.18
N ASP A 141 21.57 -46.10 16.19
CA ASP A 141 22.20 -47.34 16.66
C ASP A 141 21.52 -48.70 16.39
N MET A 142 22.12 -49.47 15.47
CA MET A 142 22.18 -50.92 15.65
C MET A 142 23.64 -51.39 15.65
N LYS A 143 24.10 -51.69 16.87
CA LYS A 143 25.33 -52.40 17.20
C LYS A 143 25.54 -53.63 16.29
N LEU A 144 26.70 -53.71 15.66
CA LEU A 144 27.32 -54.99 15.31
C LEU A 144 28.59 -55.13 16.14
N ALA A 145 28.66 -56.18 16.94
CA ALA A 145 29.86 -56.63 17.64
C ALA A 145 29.91 -58.16 17.54
N PRO A 146 31.07 -58.76 17.84
CA PRO A 146 32.31 -58.74 17.06
C PRO A 146 32.43 -59.97 16.13
#